data_AF-A0A1T5IKN8-F1
#
_entry.id   AF-A0A1T5IKN8-F1
#
_cell.length_a   1.000
_cell.length_b   1.000
_cell.length_c   1.000
_cell.angle_alpha   90.00
_cell.angle_beta   90.00
_cell.angle_gamma   90.00
#
_symmetry.space_group_name_H-M   'P 1'
#
loop_
_entity.id
_entity.type
_entity.pdbx_description
1 polymer ?
#
loop_
_entity_poly.entity_id
_entity_poly.type
_entity_poly.pdbx_seq_one_letter_code
_entity_poly.pdbx_strand_id
1 'polypeptide(L)'
;MLEDIKSNIAKLVALYEAERQRADDLAGRLSESEEKCLKYKEQITELNQQIDNLELMRAFQASGDPAESKERIAKLIREIDRCIKLLES
;
A
#
# COMPACT_ATOMS: atom_id res chain seq x y z
N MET A 1 -56.59 -17.85 6.06
CA MET A 1 -56.30 -16.92 4.93
C MET A 1 -55.67 -15.62 5.40
N LEU A 2 -56.35 -14.75 6.15
CA LEU A 2 -55.78 -13.46 6.57
C LEU A 2 -54.63 -13.60 7.57
N GLU A 3 -54.73 -14.56 8.50
CA GLU A 3 -53.65 -14.87 9.46
C GLU A 3 -52.42 -15.52 8.79
N ASP A 4 -52.63 -16.36 7.78
CA ASP A 4 -51.52 -16.97 7.03
C ASP A 4 -50.72 -15.91 6.26
N ILE A 5 -51.42 -14.93 5.67
CA ILE A 5 -50.79 -13.80 4.98
C ILE A 5 -49.98 -12.95 5.97
N LYS A 6 -50.53 -12.64 7.15
CA LYS A 6 -49.80 -11.91 8.20
C LYS A 6 -48.53 -12.66 8.64
N SER A 7 -48.63 -13.97 8.84
CA SER A 7 -47.49 -14.82 9.22
C SER A 7 -46.41 -14.83 8.14
N ASN A 8 -46.80 -14.92 6.86
CA ASN A 8 -45.86 -14.87 5.75
C ASN A 8 -45.17 -13.51 5.60
N ILE A 9 -45.91 -12.41 5.81
CA ILE A 9 -45.33 -11.06 5.83
C ILE A 9 -44.33 -10.92 6.97
N ALA A 10 -44.67 -11.37 8.18
CA ALA A 10 -43.75 -11.31 9.32
C ALA A 10 -42.46 -12.11 9.06
N LYS A 11 -42.57 -13.30 8.46
CA LYS A 11 -41.39 -14.09 8.05
C LYS A 11 -40.56 -13.38 6.99
N LEU A 12 -41.20 -12.76 5.99
CA LEU A 12 -40.51 -12.04 4.93
C LEU A 12 -39.74 -10.84 5.50
N VAL A 13 -40.35 -10.09 6.42
CA VAL A 13 -39.69 -8.97 7.11
C VAL A 13 -38.47 -9.46 7.90
N ALA A 14 -38.63 -10.54 8.69
CA ALA A 14 -37.51 -11.10 9.45
C ALA A 14 -36.35 -11.57 8.56
N LEU A 15 -36.64 -12.21 7.42
CA LEU A 15 -35.62 -12.62 6.45
C LEU A 15 -34.93 -11.41 5.83
N TYR A 16 -35.69 -10.38 5.46
CA TYR A 16 -35.13 -9.14 4.91
C TYR A 16 -34.21 -8.43 5.91
N GLU A 17 -34.64 -8.30 7.16
CA GLU A 17 -33.83 -7.69 8.22
C GLU A 17 -32.54 -8.47 8.48
N ALA A 18 -32.62 -9.80 8.49
CA ALA A 18 -31.45 -10.65 8.64
C ALA A 18 -30.46 -10.51 7.48
N GLU A 19 -30.93 -10.49 6.24
CA GLU A 19 -30.07 -10.28 5.07
C GLU A 19 -29.50 -8.87 5.01
N ARG A 20 -30.27 -7.85 5.40
CA ARG A 20 -29.79 -6.48 5.51
C ARG A 20 -28.66 -6.38 6.54
N GLN A 21 -28.83 -6.99 7.71
CA GLN A 21 -27.79 -6.99 8.75
C GLN A 21 -26.52 -7.71 8.29
N ARG A 22 -26.66 -8.82 7.54
CA ARG A 22 -25.51 -9.51 6.92
C ARG A 22 -24.81 -8.65 5.87
N ALA A 23 -25.56 -7.94 5.04
CA ALA A 23 -25.01 -7.03 4.05
C ALA A 23 -24.21 -5.91 4.71
N ASP A 24 -24.74 -5.32 5.79
CA ASP A 24 -24.07 -4.27 6.56
C ASP A 24 -22.78 -4.80 7.23
N ASP A 25 -22.81 -6.01 7.82
CA ASP A 25 -21.62 -6.66 8.40
C ASP A 25 -20.54 -6.94 7.34
N LEU A 26 -20.93 -7.51 6.20
CA LEU A 26 -20.01 -7.81 5.10
C LEU A 26 -19.41 -6.53 4.52
N ALA A 27 -20.19 -5.45 4.39
CA ALA A 27 -19.70 -4.15 3.94
C ALA A 27 -18.68 -3.58 4.94
N GLY A 28 -18.94 -3.68 6.25
CA GLY A 28 -17.99 -3.28 7.29
C GLY A 28 -16.67 -4.06 7.21
N ARG A 29 -16.76 -5.38 7.09
CA ARG A 29 -15.58 -6.27 6.97
C ARG A 29 -14.78 -6.02 5.69
N LEU A 30 -15.46 -5.73 4.58
CA LEU A 30 -14.82 -5.36 3.33
C LEU A 30 -14.03 -4.06 3.51
N SER A 31 -14.65 -3.02 4.07
CA SER A 31 -14.01 -1.73 4.34
C SER A 31 -12.78 -1.89 5.24
N GLU A 32 -12.87 -2.69 6.30
CA GLU A 32 -11.73 -2.96 7.20
C GLU A 32 -10.60 -3.70 6.47
N SER A 33 -10.95 -4.68 5.63
CA SER A 33 -9.96 -5.41 4.83
C SER A 33 -9.27 -4.51 3.81
N GLU A 34 -10.01 -3.61 3.17
CA GLU A 34 -9.47 -2.64 2.21
C GLU A 34 -8.50 -1.67 2.89
N GLU A 35 -8.85 -1.17 4.08
CA GLU A 35 -7.96 -0.30 4.87
C GLU A 35 -6.66 -1.02 5.28
N LYS A 36 -6.75 -2.28 5.71
CA LYS A 36 -5.57 -3.11 6.01
C LYS A 36 -4.70 -3.32 4.78
N CYS A 37 -5.30 -3.61 3.63
CA CYS A 37 -4.58 -3.75 2.36
C CYS A 37 -3.83 -2.47 1.98
N LEU A 38 -4.43 -1.30 2.18
CA LEU A 38 -3.77 -0.01 1.95
C LEU A 38 -2.54 0.15 2.85
N LYS A 39 -2.72 -0.07 4.16
CA LYS A 39 -1.61 0.04 5.14
C LYS A 39 -0.47 -0.92 4.84
N TYR A 40 -0.77 -2.16 4.44
CA TYR A 40 0.28 -3.11 4.07
C TYR A 40 1.01 -2.71 2.79
N LYS A 41 0.32 -2.13 1.80
CA LYS A 41 0.98 -1.60 0.59
C LYS A 41 1.92 -0.45 0.92
N GLU A 42 1.51 0.45 1.81
CA GLU A 42 2.37 1.54 2.30
C GLU A 42 3.60 1.00 3.01
N GLN A 43 3.43 0.04 3.93
CA GLN A 43 4.54 -0.61 4.64
C GLN A 43 5.50 -1.34 3.69
N ILE A 44 4.98 -2.05 2.68
CA ILE A 44 5.82 -2.71 1.67
C ILE A 44 6.63 -1.66 0.90
N THR A 45 6.01 -0.54 0.53
CA THR A 45 6.69 0.54 -0.18
C THR A 45 7.81 1.14 0.66
N GLU A 46 7.55 1.41 1.94
CA GLU A 46 8.53 1.93 2.88
C GLU A 46 9.69 0.94 3.10
N LEU A 47 9.38 -0.35 3.31
CA LEU A 47 10.41 -1.38 3.49
C LEU A 47 11.27 -1.56 2.25
N ASN A 48 10.68 -1.50 1.05
CA ASN A 48 11.45 -1.55 -0.19
C ASN A 48 12.41 -0.35 -0.30
N GLN A 49 11.96 0.86 0.03
CA GLN A 49 12.85 2.03 0.07
C GLN A 49 13.98 1.86 1.09
N GLN A 50 13.70 1.27 2.26
CA GLN A 50 14.73 0.98 3.25
C GLN A 50 15.74 -0.06 2.72
N ILE A 51 15.28 -1.09 2.02
CA ILE A 51 16.13 -2.10 1.38
C ILE A 51 17.02 -1.44 0.32
N ASP A 52 16.46 -0.65 -0.59
CA ASP A 52 17.20 0.04 -1.64
C ASP A 52 18.29 0.95 -1.03
N ASN A 53 17.95 1.69 0.03
CA ASN A 53 18.91 2.52 0.75
C ASN A 53 20.04 1.70 1.39
N LEU A 54 19.73 0.55 1.98
CA LEU A 54 20.74 -0.34 2.56
C LEU A 54 21.64 -0.97 1.50
N GLU A 55 21.09 -1.34 0.34
CA GLU A 55 21.86 -1.88 -0.78
C GLU A 55 22.81 -0.83 -1.36
N LEU A 56 22.33 0.41 -1.54
CA LEU A 56 23.16 1.55 -1.91
C LEU A 56 24.30 1.74 -0.89
N MET A 57 23.99 1.82 0.40
CA MET A 57 25.00 1.96 1.45
C MET A 57 26.04 0.83 1.41
N ARG A 58 25.61 -0.43 1.24
CA ARG A 58 26.52 -1.57 1.14
C ARG A 58 27.43 -1.47 -0.09
N ALA A 59 26.88 -1.09 -1.24
CA ALA A 59 27.65 -0.88 -2.46
C ALA A 59 28.74 0.19 -2.27
N PHE A 60 28.46 1.26 -1.52
CA PHE A 60 29.42 2.31 -1.21
C PHE A 60 30.40 1.96 -0.07
N GLN A 61 30.07 1.02 0.82
CA GLN A 61 30.97 0.54 1.89
C GLN A 61 31.93 -0.55 1.40
N ALA A 62 31.52 -1.37 0.43
CA ALA A 62 32.34 -2.43 -0.15
C ALA A 62 33.56 -1.91 -0.95
N SER A 63 33.62 -0.62 -1.27
CA SER A 63 34.71 0.01 -2.03
C SER A 63 35.95 0.44 -1.20
N GLY A 64 36.08 -0.05 0.04
CA GLY A 64 37.39 -0.17 0.73
C GLY A 64 38.05 1.10 1.28
N ASP A 65 37.79 2.29 0.73
CA ASP A 65 38.30 3.57 1.25
C ASP A 65 37.20 4.66 1.24
N PRO A 66 36.85 5.27 2.39
CA PRO A 66 35.89 6.38 2.46
C PRO A 66 36.23 7.57 1.54
N ALA A 67 37.51 7.81 1.24
CA ALA A 67 37.93 8.85 0.31
C ALA A 67 37.56 8.51 -1.14
N GLU A 68 37.79 7.26 -1.55
CA GLU A 68 37.44 6.77 -2.89
C GLU A 68 35.92 6.73 -3.10
N SER A 69 35.17 6.31 -2.07
CA SER A 69 33.69 6.34 -2.11
C SER A 69 33.15 7.76 -2.26
N LYS A 70 33.71 8.75 -1.55
CA LYS A 70 33.32 10.18 -1.70
C LYS A 70 33.62 10.71 -3.10
N GLU A 71 34.75 10.34 -3.69
CA GLU A 71 35.12 10.78 -5.03
C GLU A 71 34.20 10.18 -6.10
N ARG A 72 33.83 8.90 -5.96
CA ARG A 72 32.86 8.24 -6.85
C ARG A 72 31.47 8.89 -6.76
N ILE A 73 31.00 9.22 -5.55
CA ILE A 73 29.74 9.95 -5.35
C ILE A 73 29.79 11.33 -6.02
N ALA A 74 30.89 12.08 -5.84
CA ALA A 74 31.05 13.38 -6.47
C ALA A 74 31.08 13.29 -8.02
N LYS A 75 31.64 12.23 -8.59
CA LYS A 75 31.59 11.95 -10.04
C LYS A 75 30.16 11.66 -10.52
N LEU A 76 29.43 10.79 -9.81
CA LEU A 76 28.04 10.46 -10.13
C LEU A 76 27.14 11.71 -10.10
N ILE A 77 27.26 12.56 -9.07
CA ILE A 77 26.50 13.82 -8.98
C ILE A 77 26.80 14.74 -10.18
N ARG A 78 28.07 14.87 -10.60
CA ARG A 78 28.44 15.67 -11.77
C ARG A 78 27.93 15.10 -13.10
N GLU A 79 27.73 13.78 -13.18
CA GLU A 79 27.13 13.15 -14.35
C GLU A 79 25.62 13.36 -14.39
N ILE A 80 24.95 13.24 -13.23
CA ILE A 80 23.52 13.56 -13.10
C ILE A 80 23.26 15.03 -13.48
N ASP A 81 24.04 15.98 -12.96
CA ASP A 81 23.92 17.40 -13.32
C ASP A 81 24.10 17.66 -14.82
N ARG A 82 25.00 16.92 -15.48
CA ARG A 82 25.19 17.01 -16.93
C ARG A 82 23.99 16.47 -17.69
N CYS A 83 23.43 15.34 -17.26
CA CYS A 83 22.22 14.78 -17.86
C CYS A 83 20.99 15.68 -17.66
N ILE A 84 20.81 16.28 -16.47
CA ILE A 84 19.72 17.23 -16.20
C ILE A 84 19.84 18.46 -17.09
N LYS A 85 21.03 19.06 -17.22
CA LYS A 85 21.24 20.19 -18.14
C LYS A 85 20.94 19.85 -19.60
N LEU A 86 21.23 18.62 -20.02
CA LEU A 86 20.90 18.14 -21.37
C LEU A 86 19.40 17.91 -21.58
N LEU A 87 18.64 17.65 -20.53
CA LEU A 87 17.17 17.49 -20.57
C LEU A 87 16.42 18.82 -20.49
N GLU A 88 17.02 19.84 -19.88
CA GLU A 88 16.48 21.20 -19.78
C GLU A 88 16.83 22.09 -21.00
N SER A 89 17.55 21.53 -21.98
CA SER A 89 17.94 22.18 -23.26
C SER A 89 17.08 21.67 -24.42
#